data_AF-A0A523SX51-F1
#
_entry.id   AF-A0A523SX51-F1
#
_cell.length_a   1.000
_cell.length_b   1.000
_cell.length_c   1.000
_cell.angle_alpha   90.00
_cell.angle_beta   90.00
_cell.angle_gamma   90.00
#
_symmetry.space_group_name_H-M   'P 1'
#
loop_
_entity.id
_entity.type
_entity.pdbx_description
1 polymer ?
#
loop_
_entity_poly.entity_id
_entity_poly.type
_entity_poly.pdbx_seq_one_letter_code
_entity_poly.pdbx_strand_id
1 'polypeptide(L)'
;MGNNNLAPEQLDTVILRMAGDATLKDGVLPNIEGKGILDVLQENYPQVTLNDIEDSFEILENHGYIRFDRYPKNPVMFFEEIGFEAYLQQFYPDYDSLENRTCTQIVQNEALNDALIAQALSTPRIIIQHILKNLASRGEIKIDSSLQGIHITHVNASLRRKFKG
;
A
#
# COMPACT_ATOMS: atom_id res chain seq x y z
N MET A 1 -13.61 -28.32 1.85
CA MET A 1 -12.21 -28.27 1.38
C MET A 1 -12.27 -27.90 -0.08
N GLY A 2 -12.17 -26.62 -0.40
CA GLY A 2 -12.12 -26.17 -1.80
C GLY A 2 -10.74 -26.52 -2.36
N ASN A 3 -10.68 -27.14 -3.54
CA ASN A 3 -9.44 -27.28 -4.29
C ASN A 3 -8.95 -25.88 -4.64
N ASN A 4 -8.02 -25.33 -3.86
CA ASN A 4 -7.29 -24.11 -4.21
C ASN A 4 -6.21 -24.47 -5.24
N ASN A 5 -6.64 -24.80 -6.47
CA ASN A 5 -5.73 -24.78 -7.60
C ASN A 5 -5.45 -23.32 -7.95
N LEU A 6 -4.42 -22.77 -7.31
CA LEU A 6 -3.86 -21.47 -7.66
C LEU A 6 -3.03 -21.64 -8.93
N ALA A 7 -3.38 -20.94 -10.00
CA ALA A 7 -2.51 -20.84 -11.19
C ALA A 7 -1.29 -19.95 -10.86
N PRO A 8 -0.11 -20.15 -11.48
CA PRO A 8 1.08 -19.36 -11.20
C PRO A 8 0.85 -17.84 -11.33
N GLU A 9 0.07 -17.39 -12.33
CA GLU A 9 -0.28 -15.97 -12.49
C GLU A 9 -1.14 -15.39 -11.35
N GLN A 10 -1.75 -16.24 -10.52
CA GLN A 10 -2.50 -15.80 -9.34
C GLN A 10 -1.58 -15.66 -8.11
N LEU A 11 -0.36 -16.19 -8.15
CA LEU A 11 0.60 -16.13 -7.06
C LEU A 11 1.11 -14.70 -6.84
N ASP A 12 1.36 -13.95 -7.91
CA ASP A 12 1.70 -12.52 -7.85
C ASP A 12 0.64 -11.73 -7.07
N THR A 13 -0.62 -11.99 -7.41
CA THR A 13 -1.80 -11.35 -6.80
C THR A 13 -1.92 -11.74 -5.32
N VAL A 14 -1.61 -12.99 -4.97
CA VAL A 14 -1.62 -13.48 -3.58
C VAL A 14 -0.52 -12.80 -2.77
N ILE A 15 0.71 -12.74 -3.28
CA ILE A 15 1.85 -12.11 -2.58
C ILE A 15 1.58 -10.61 -2.39
N LEU A 16 1.09 -9.93 -3.43
CA LEU A 16 0.69 -8.52 -3.36
C LEU A 16 -0.38 -8.29 -2.28
N ARG A 17 -1.42 -9.15 -2.25
CA ARG A 17 -2.47 -9.09 -1.24
C ARG A 17 -1.92 -9.30 0.17
N MET A 18 -1.07 -10.31 0.37
CA MET A 18 -0.46 -10.59 1.67
C MET A 18 0.34 -9.40 2.20
N ALA A 19 1.13 -8.74 1.35
CA ALA A 19 1.91 -7.57 1.73
C ALA A 19 1.03 -6.36 2.07
N GLY A 20 -0.02 -6.11 1.30
CA GLY A 20 -0.96 -5.02 1.57
C GLY A 20 -1.84 -5.27 2.80
N ASP A 21 -2.31 -6.49 3.02
CA ASP A 21 -3.08 -6.86 4.22
C ASP A 21 -2.21 -6.68 5.48
N ALA A 22 -0.93 -7.08 5.42
CA ALA A 22 0.03 -6.84 6.50
C ALA A 22 0.24 -5.33 6.74
N THR A 23 0.33 -4.53 5.67
CA THR A 23 0.43 -3.06 5.77
C THR A 23 -0.77 -2.44 6.48
N LEU A 24 -1.99 -2.87 6.14
CA LEU A 24 -3.21 -2.37 6.78
C LEU A 24 -3.29 -2.75 8.26
N LYS A 25 -2.84 -3.97 8.59
CA LYS A 25 -2.83 -4.49 9.95
C LYS A 25 -1.80 -3.76 10.83
N ASP A 26 -0.58 -3.58 10.34
CA ASP A 26 0.53 -3.04 11.12
C ASP A 26 0.60 -1.50 11.05
N GLY A 27 -0.09 -0.90 10.07
CA GLY A 27 -0.14 0.55 9.86
C GLY A 27 1.14 1.14 9.27
N VAL A 28 2.05 0.29 8.78
CA VAL A 28 3.33 0.64 8.17
C VAL A 28 3.63 -0.33 7.03
N LEU A 29 4.41 0.10 6.03
CA LEU A 29 4.89 -0.82 5.00
C LEU A 29 5.81 -1.87 5.63
N PRO A 30 5.48 -3.16 5.53
CA PRO A 30 6.19 -4.20 6.24
C PRO A 30 7.50 -4.55 5.55
N ASN A 31 8.46 -4.96 6.39
CA ASN A 31 9.58 -5.79 5.96
C ASN A 31 9.23 -7.22 6.38
N ILE A 32 8.97 -8.08 5.42
CA ILE A 32 8.55 -9.46 5.68
C ILE A 32 9.75 -10.37 5.54
N GLU A 33 10.04 -11.16 6.58
CA GLU A 33 11.07 -12.19 6.51
C GLU A 33 10.70 -13.18 5.39
N GLY A 34 11.61 -13.35 4.43
CA GLY A 34 11.39 -14.17 3.25
C GLY A 34 11.11 -15.62 3.60
N LYS A 35 11.70 -16.15 4.68
CA LYS A 35 11.36 -17.48 5.20
C LYS A 35 9.88 -17.57 5.61
N GLY A 36 9.36 -16.53 6.29
CA GLY A 36 7.96 -16.49 6.70
C GLY A 36 6.99 -16.49 5.52
N ILE A 37 7.30 -15.77 4.43
CA ILE A 37 6.46 -15.81 3.22
C ILE A 37 6.54 -17.17 2.53
N LEU A 38 7.73 -17.72 2.37
CA LEU A 38 7.93 -19.01 1.72
C LEU A 38 7.17 -20.12 2.45
N ASP A 39 7.31 -20.17 3.78
CA ASP A 39 6.61 -21.16 4.62
C ASP A 39 5.08 -21.01 4.46
N VAL A 40 4.55 -19.79 4.52
CA VAL A 40 3.10 -19.53 4.35
C VAL A 40 2.61 -19.92 2.96
N LEU A 41 3.37 -19.60 1.90
CA LEU A 41 2.98 -19.94 0.53
C LEU A 41 2.98 -21.46 0.31
N GLN A 42 4.00 -22.16 0.79
CA GLN A 42 4.09 -23.62 0.67
C GLN A 42 3.03 -24.35 1.51
N GLU A 43 2.70 -23.85 2.70
CA GLU A 43 1.65 -24.42 3.55
C GLU A 43 0.24 -24.26 2.95
N ASN A 44 -0.06 -23.09 2.37
CA ASN A 44 -1.39 -22.77 1.85
C ASN A 44 -1.59 -23.21 0.39
N TYR A 45 -0.49 -23.34 -0.36
CA TYR A 45 -0.49 -23.70 -1.77
C TYR A 45 0.59 -24.77 -2.05
N PRO A 46 0.39 -26.01 -1.56
CA PRO A 46 1.40 -27.06 -1.63
C PRO A 46 1.76 -27.49 -3.06
N GLN A 47 0.95 -27.13 -4.05
CA GLN A 47 1.24 -27.36 -5.47
C GLN A 47 2.21 -26.33 -6.08
N VAL A 48 2.43 -25.19 -5.42
CA VAL A 48 3.31 -24.13 -5.89
C VAL A 48 4.76 -24.54 -5.61
N THR A 49 5.61 -24.49 -6.63
CA THR A 49 7.03 -24.82 -6.50
C THR A 49 7.85 -23.61 -6.04
N LEU A 50 9.08 -23.84 -5.61
CA LEU A 50 9.99 -22.74 -5.27
C LEU A 50 10.26 -21.84 -6.50
N ASN A 51 10.40 -22.43 -7.69
CA ASN A 51 10.60 -21.67 -8.92
C ASN A 51 9.41 -20.76 -9.23
N ASP A 52 8.17 -21.25 -9.03
CA ASP A 52 6.97 -20.41 -9.25
C ASP A 52 6.98 -19.18 -8.31
N ILE A 53 7.41 -19.35 -7.05
CA ILE A 53 7.52 -18.25 -6.09
C ILE A 53 8.65 -17.29 -6.49
N GLU A 54 9.80 -17.80 -6.91
CA GLU A 54 10.92 -16.99 -7.38
C GLU A 54 10.56 -16.17 -8.62
N ASP A 55 9.85 -16.78 -9.58
CA ASP A 55 9.32 -16.12 -10.78
C ASP A 55 8.34 -15.00 -10.38
N SER A 56 7.41 -15.27 -9.45
CA SER A 56 6.50 -14.24 -8.93
C SER A 56 7.23 -13.09 -8.23
N PHE A 57 8.26 -13.38 -7.43
CA PHE A 57 9.07 -12.33 -6.83
C PHE A 57 9.80 -11.50 -7.88
N GLU A 58 10.36 -12.12 -8.91
CA GLU A 58 10.98 -11.40 -10.02
C GLU A 58 9.98 -10.50 -10.75
N ILE A 59 8.77 -10.99 -11.03
CA ILE A 59 7.71 -10.19 -11.68
C ILE A 59 7.31 -8.99 -10.81
N LEU A 60 7.07 -9.21 -9.51
CA LEU A 60 6.69 -8.14 -8.58
C LEU A 60 7.82 -7.12 -8.35
N GLU A 61 9.07 -7.57 -8.31
CA GLU A 61 10.25 -6.69 -8.27
C GLU A 61 10.39 -5.86 -9.54
N ASN A 62 10.17 -6.46 -10.71
CA ASN A 62 10.24 -5.77 -12.01
C ASN A 62 9.18 -4.66 -12.13
N HIS A 63 8.02 -4.82 -11.51
CA HIS A 63 7.00 -3.78 -11.39
C HIS A 63 7.30 -2.73 -10.30
N GLY A 64 8.32 -2.95 -9.47
CA GLY A 64 8.65 -2.10 -8.33
C GLY A 64 7.65 -2.20 -7.18
N TYR A 65 6.86 -3.28 -7.12
CA TYR A 65 5.88 -3.48 -6.05
C TYR A 65 6.54 -3.99 -4.76
N ILE A 66 7.59 -4.79 -4.92
CA ILE A 66 8.43 -5.26 -3.84
C ILE A 66 9.89 -5.02 -4.17
N ARG A 67 10.73 -5.11 -3.15
CA ARG A 67 12.16 -5.34 -3.30
C ARG A 67 12.52 -6.57 -2.48
N PHE A 68 13.14 -7.56 -3.09
CA PHE A 68 13.46 -8.83 -2.46
C PHE A 68 14.97 -8.97 -2.26
N ASP A 69 15.40 -8.84 -1.01
CA ASP A 69 16.79 -8.96 -0.64
C ASP A 69 17.16 -10.42 -0.40
N ARG A 70 17.97 -10.98 -1.33
CA ARG A 70 18.32 -12.41 -1.41
C ARG A 70 19.56 -12.77 -0.58
N TYR A 71 19.88 -12.05 0.50
CA TYR A 71 21.04 -12.42 1.34
C TYR A 71 20.89 -13.82 1.95
N PRO A 72 21.94 -14.67 1.90
CA PRO A 72 21.84 -16.13 2.06
C PRO A 72 21.50 -16.65 3.45
N LYS A 73 21.27 -15.78 4.45
CA LYS A 73 20.93 -16.21 5.81
C LYS A 73 19.54 -15.81 6.27
N ASN A 74 18.97 -14.73 5.73
CA ASN A 74 17.64 -14.22 6.05
C ASN A 74 17.17 -13.38 4.86
N PRO A 75 16.49 -13.98 3.87
CA PRO A 75 15.89 -13.19 2.81
C PRO A 75 14.85 -12.24 3.41
N VAL A 76 14.71 -11.04 2.86
CA VAL A 76 13.71 -10.05 3.31
C VAL A 76 13.00 -9.46 2.11
N MET A 77 11.68 -9.49 2.13
CA MET A 77 10.83 -8.79 1.18
C MET A 77 10.43 -7.44 1.77
N PHE A 78 10.77 -6.37 1.07
CA PHE A 78 10.34 -5.02 1.36
C PHE A 78 9.14 -4.71 0.47
N PHE A 79 8.05 -4.24 1.07
CA PHE A 79 6.90 -3.78 0.31
C PHE A 79 7.02 -2.29 0.00
N GLU A 80 6.96 -1.94 -1.28
CA GLU A 80 7.24 -0.59 -1.75
C GLU A 80 5.93 0.22 -1.91
N GLU A 81 6.03 1.55 -1.88
CA GLU A 81 4.86 2.45 -1.99
C GLU A 81 4.06 2.21 -3.29
N ILE A 82 4.74 1.90 -4.40
CA ILE A 82 4.09 1.57 -5.68
C ILE A 82 3.29 0.26 -5.57
N GLY A 83 3.82 -0.72 -4.84
CA GLY A 83 3.11 -1.96 -4.55
C GLY A 83 1.87 -1.71 -3.68
N PHE A 84 1.98 -0.81 -2.70
CA PHE A 84 0.82 -0.47 -1.88
C PHE A 84 -0.27 0.25 -2.67
N GLU A 85 0.08 1.17 -3.57
CA GLU A 85 -0.87 1.78 -4.50
C GLU A 85 -1.58 0.71 -5.36
N ALA A 86 -0.81 -0.23 -5.94
CA ALA A 86 -1.38 -1.32 -6.74
C ALA A 86 -2.33 -2.21 -5.93
N TYR A 87 -1.96 -2.53 -4.68
CA TYR A 87 -2.83 -3.25 -3.75
C TYR A 87 -4.13 -2.48 -3.48
N LEU A 88 -4.05 -1.18 -3.17
CA LEU A 88 -5.22 -0.38 -2.85
C LEU A 88 -6.17 -0.28 -4.03
N GLN A 89 -5.65 -0.05 -5.24
CA GLN A 89 -6.45 -0.02 -6.47
C GLN A 89 -7.17 -1.35 -6.73
N GLN A 90 -6.52 -2.48 -6.44
CA GLN A 90 -7.05 -3.80 -6.77
C GLN A 90 -7.99 -4.36 -5.70
N PHE A 91 -7.73 -4.09 -4.41
CA PHE A 91 -8.40 -4.79 -3.31
C PHE A 91 -9.10 -3.88 -2.32
N TYR A 92 -8.80 -2.57 -2.27
CA TYR A 92 -9.42 -1.68 -1.32
C TYR A 92 -10.70 -1.06 -1.91
N PRO A 93 -11.89 -1.35 -1.33
CA PRO A 93 -13.14 -0.85 -1.87
C PRO A 93 -13.17 0.68 -1.91
N ASP A 94 -13.71 1.21 -3.01
CA ASP A 94 -13.93 2.64 -3.22
C ASP A 94 -12.64 3.51 -3.15
N TYR A 95 -11.45 2.92 -3.33
CA TYR A 95 -10.17 3.63 -3.26
C TYR A 95 -10.10 4.83 -4.23
N ASP A 96 -10.59 4.66 -5.47
CA ASP A 96 -10.67 5.73 -6.47
C ASP A 96 -11.46 6.95 -5.98
N SER A 97 -12.50 6.72 -5.17
CA SER A 97 -13.31 7.79 -4.59
C SER A 97 -12.69 8.39 -3.32
N LEU A 98 -11.83 7.62 -2.64
CA LEU A 98 -11.23 8.00 -1.37
C LEU A 98 -10.23 9.16 -1.51
N GLU A 99 -9.50 9.22 -2.62
CA GLU A 99 -8.63 10.37 -2.91
C GLU A 99 -9.45 11.66 -3.00
N ASN A 100 -10.58 11.65 -3.71
CA ASN A 100 -11.45 12.81 -3.83
C ASN A 100 -12.05 13.21 -2.48
N ARG A 101 -12.49 12.23 -1.68
CA ARG A 101 -13.01 12.47 -0.32
C ARG A 101 -11.93 13.06 0.59
N THR A 102 -10.69 12.59 0.48
CA THR A 102 -9.52 13.15 1.18
C THR A 102 -9.29 14.60 0.77
N CYS A 103 -9.28 14.91 -0.53
CA CYS A 103 -9.15 16.27 -1.03
C CYS A 103 -10.25 17.21 -0.49
N THR A 104 -11.50 16.73 -0.44
CA THR A 104 -12.62 17.46 0.15
C THR A 104 -12.38 17.75 1.64
N GLN A 105 -11.90 16.79 2.43
CA GLN A 105 -11.57 17.02 3.85
C GLN A 105 -10.48 18.09 4.02
N ILE A 106 -9.47 18.08 3.17
CA ILE A 106 -8.36 19.04 3.20
C ILE A 106 -8.87 20.45 2.86
N VAL A 107 -9.69 20.59 1.83
CA VAL A 107 -10.08 21.90 1.27
C VAL A 107 -11.27 22.53 1.98
N GLN A 108 -12.29 21.74 2.33
CA GLN A 108 -13.56 22.26 2.89
C GLN A 108 -13.58 22.23 4.41
N ASN A 109 -13.03 21.17 5.00
CA ASN A 109 -13.07 20.96 6.45
C ASN A 109 -11.75 21.35 7.14
N GLU A 110 -10.77 21.83 6.36
CA GLU A 110 -9.46 22.26 6.85
C GLU A 110 -8.78 21.19 7.73
N ALA A 111 -8.99 19.91 7.42
CA ALA A 111 -8.34 18.81 8.11
C ALA A 111 -6.88 18.72 7.63
N LEU A 112 -5.95 19.36 8.38
CA LEU A 112 -4.55 19.51 7.99
C LEU A 112 -3.60 18.44 8.56
N ASN A 113 -4.12 17.31 9.03
CA ASN A 113 -3.28 16.16 9.38
C ASN A 113 -3.99 14.85 9.06
N ASP A 114 -3.17 13.83 8.80
CA ASP A 114 -3.59 12.48 8.45
C ASP A 114 -4.54 11.84 9.48
N ALA A 115 -4.33 12.05 10.78
CA ALA A 115 -5.16 11.47 11.84
C ALA A 115 -6.60 12.00 11.82
N LEU A 116 -6.77 13.32 11.65
CA LEU A 116 -8.10 13.94 11.55
C LEU A 116 -8.83 13.50 10.28
N ILE A 117 -8.13 13.44 9.15
CA ILE A 117 -8.72 12.97 7.89
C ILE A 117 -9.12 11.49 8.01
N ALA A 118 -8.25 10.64 8.56
CA ALA A 118 -8.51 9.22 8.77
C ALA A 118 -9.74 9.00 9.66
N GLN A 119 -9.84 9.76 10.75
CA GLN A 119 -11.01 9.73 11.64
C GLN A 119 -12.28 10.17 10.90
N ALA A 120 -12.25 11.29 10.19
CA ALA A 120 -13.41 11.83 9.46
C ALA A 120 -13.92 10.88 8.36
N LEU A 121 -13.00 10.15 7.71
CA LEU A 121 -13.34 9.22 6.63
C LEU A 121 -13.51 7.77 7.10
N SER A 122 -13.35 7.50 8.40
CA SER A 122 -13.35 6.14 8.97
C SER A 122 -12.44 5.18 8.19
N THR A 123 -11.24 5.65 7.87
CA THR A 123 -10.27 4.99 6.99
C THR A 123 -8.96 4.75 7.74
N PRO A 124 -8.27 3.60 7.54
CA PRO A 124 -6.95 3.37 8.11
C PRO A 124 -5.98 4.51 7.81
N ARG A 125 -5.27 4.97 8.84
CA ARG A 125 -4.37 6.12 8.76
C ARG A 125 -3.28 5.95 7.70
N ILE A 126 -2.74 4.75 7.53
CA ILE A 126 -1.70 4.45 6.53
C ILE A 126 -2.15 4.71 5.09
N ILE A 127 -3.43 4.48 4.78
CA ILE A 127 -4.01 4.77 3.46
C ILE A 127 -4.07 6.29 3.24
N ILE A 128 -4.52 7.04 4.25
CA ILE A 128 -4.53 8.50 4.19
C ILE A 128 -3.11 9.04 4.03
N GLN A 129 -2.14 8.52 4.79
CA GLN A 129 -0.74 8.92 4.65
C GLN A 129 -0.22 8.67 3.23
N HIS A 130 -0.54 7.52 2.64
CA HIS A 130 -0.20 7.19 1.26
C HIS A 130 -0.82 8.19 0.27
N ILE A 131 -2.12 8.49 0.39
CA ILE A 131 -2.80 9.51 -0.43
C ILE A 131 -2.12 10.88 -0.28
N LEU A 132 -1.79 11.31 0.95
CA LEU A 132 -1.13 12.59 1.18
C LEU A 132 0.27 12.66 0.55
N LYS A 133 1.03 11.56 0.60
CA LYS A 133 2.32 11.46 -0.09
C LYS A 133 2.15 11.56 -1.61
N ASN A 134 1.13 10.92 -2.18
CA ASN A 134 0.82 10.99 -3.61
C ASN A 134 0.39 12.42 -4.04
N LEU A 135 -0.44 13.10 -3.25
CA LEU A 135 -0.80 14.50 -3.49
C LEU A 135 0.43 15.43 -3.40
N ALA A 136 1.33 15.16 -2.46
CA ALA A 136 2.55 15.94 -2.29
C ALA A 136 3.54 15.73 -3.44
N SER A 137 3.70 14.50 -3.94
CA SER A 137 4.58 14.20 -5.08
C SER A 137 4.08 14.85 -6.38
N ARG A 138 2.76 15.03 -6.53
CA ARG A 138 2.13 15.80 -7.61
C ARG A 138 2.19 17.33 -7.42
N GLY A 139 2.71 17.81 -6.28
CA GLY A 139 2.79 19.25 -5.96
C GLY A 139 1.45 19.91 -5.64
N GLU A 140 0.43 19.12 -5.31
CA GLU A 140 -0.92 19.60 -4.99
C GLU A 140 -1.02 20.07 -3.54
N ILE A 141 -0.18 19.53 -2.66
CA ILE A 141 0.01 19.95 -1.28
C ILE A 141 1.51 19.96 -0.92
N LYS A 142 1.86 20.60 0.19
CA LYS A 142 3.12 20.38 0.90
C LYS A 142 2.83 19.73 2.24
N ILE A 143 3.68 18.77 2.60
CA ILE A 143 3.56 18.03 3.85
C ILE A 143 4.83 18.14 4.67
N ASP A 144 4.69 18.01 5.98
CA ASP A 144 5.76 17.77 6.95
C ASP A 144 5.48 16.44 7.66
N SER A 145 6.52 15.62 7.81
CA SER A 145 6.44 14.27 8.36
C SER A 145 7.19 14.22 9.67
N SER A 146 6.51 13.84 10.74
CA SER A 146 7.08 13.71 12.08
C SER A 146 6.72 12.36 12.71
N LEU A 147 7.25 12.09 13.91
CA LEU A 147 6.84 10.94 14.71
C LEU A 147 5.33 10.93 15.03
N GLN A 148 4.69 12.10 14.98
CA GLN A 148 3.25 12.22 15.22
C GLN A 148 2.42 11.95 13.96
N GLY A 149 3.04 11.78 12.78
CA GLY A 149 2.39 11.55 11.49
C GLY A 149 2.63 12.67 10.48
N ILE A 150 1.73 12.78 9.50
CA ILE A 150 1.83 13.73 8.38
C ILE A 150 0.94 14.95 8.63
N HIS A 151 1.54 16.14 8.52
CA HIS A 151 0.86 17.44 8.58
C HIS A 151 0.92 18.14 7.22
N ILE A 152 -0.20 18.74 6.81
CA ILE A 152 -0.29 19.53 5.58
C ILE A 152 0.09 20.97 5.92
N THR A 153 1.19 21.45 5.35
CA THR A 153 1.71 22.82 5.59
C THR A 153 1.24 23.80 4.52
N HIS A 154 0.86 23.31 3.35
CA HIS A 154 0.34 24.13 2.27
C HIS A 154 -0.59 23.34 1.37
N VAL A 155 -1.66 23.97 0.92
CA VAL A 155 -2.55 23.45 -0.14
C VAL A 155 -2.36 24.33 -1.37
N ASN A 156 -2.18 23.75 -2.55
CA ASN A 156 -2.00 24.54 -3.77
C ASN A 156 -3.32 25.20 -4.22
N ALA A 157 -3.24 26.32 -4.93
CA ALA A 157 -4.42 27.06 -5.39
C ALA A 157 -5.27 26.28 -6.39
N SER A 158 -4.65 25.44 -7.22
CA SER A 158 -5.35 24.55 -8.15
C SER A 158 -6.24 23.56 -7.41
N LEU A 159 -5.69 22.86 -6.41
CA LEU A 159 -6.44 21.89 -5.59
C LEU A 159 -7.59 22.57 -4.86
N ARG A 160 -7.34 23.75 -4.24
CA ARG A 160 -8.43 24.53 -3.65
C ARG A 160 -9.53 24.82 -4.65
N ARG A 161 -9.22 25.41 -5.81
CA ARG A 161 -10.24 25.76 -6.83
C ARG A 161 -11.04 24.56 -7.31
N LYS A 162 -10.41 23.39 -7.42
CA LYS A 162 -11.07 22.14 -7.84
C LYS A 162 -12.14 21.66 -6.85
N PHE A 163 -11.94 21.88 -5.54
CA PHE A 163 -12.80 21.33 -4.48
C PHE A 163 -13.56 22.39 -3.64
N LYS A 164 -13.42 23.68 -3.95
CA LYS A 164 -14.07 24.80 -3.25
C LYS A 164 -15.51 25.05 -3.70
N GLY A 165 -16.29 23.97 -3.90
CA GLY A 165 -17.70 24.05 -4.31
C GLY A 165 -18.49 25.11 -3.55
#